data_AF-A0A2V9PFF4-F1
#
_entry.id   AF-A0A2V9PFF4-F1
#
_cell.length_a   1.000
_cell.length_b   1.000
_cell.length_c   1.000
_cell.angle_alpha   90.00
_cell.angle_beta   90.00
_cell.angle_gamma   90.00
#
_symmetry.space_group_name_H-M   'P 1'
#
loop_
_entity.id
_entity.type
_entity.pdbx_description
1 polymer ?
#
loop_
_entity_poly.entity_id
_entity_poly.type
_entity_poly.pdbx_seq_one_letter_code
_entity_poly.pdbx_strand_id
1 'polypeptide(L)'
;MSLKAVFFDVGNTLLFLNHAVVLRPLHERKLFPSFDLLEEIERQTKREFDSLQQDATVDHGFWHIYYSHLLNKLGFADEVLHAELVSLTRMSANWCQIRPHTREVLKRLAERYRLGIISNADGKIAEVLARCGIADCFESITDSGIVGKEKPHPAIFEAAVSSLGISAGESVYTGDI
;
A
#
# COMPACT_ATOMS: atom_id res chain seq x y z
N MET A 1 0.15 26.48 -14.51
CA MET A 1 0.13 25.18 -15.22
C MET A 1 -1.19 24.51 -14.90
N SER A 2 -1.81 23.79 -15.85
CA SER A 2 -3.03 23.02 -15.58
C SER A 2 -2.65 21.59 -15.18
N LEU A 3 -3.33 21.04 -14.18
CA LEU A 3 -3.19 19.65 -13.78
C LEU A 3 -3.63 18.72 -14.93
N LYS A 4 -2.80 17.72 -15.26
CA LYS A 4 -3.05 16.75 -16.34
C LYS A 4 -3.20 15.32 -15.83
N ALA A 5 -2.53 14.95 -14.74
CA ALA A 5 -2.53 13.58 -14.25
C ALA A 5 -2.71 13.47 -12.73
N VAL A 6 -3.25 12.33 -12.32
CA VAL A 6 -3.38 11.92 -10.93
C VAL A 6 -2.73 10.55 -10.79
N PHE A 7 -1.70 10.47 -9.96
CA PHE A 7 -1.09 9.22 -9.55
C PHE A 7 -1.69 8.77 -8.22
N PHE A 8 -2.00 7.48 -8.11
CA PHE A 8 -2.56 6.88 -6.90
C PHE A 8 -1.58 5.91 -6.25
N ASP A 9 -1.53 5.93 -4.94
CA ASP A 9 -1.13 4.75 -4.16
C ASP A 9 -2.15 3.63 -4.31
N VAL A 10 -1.74 2.42 -3.96
CA VAL A 10 -2.59 1.23 -3.99
C VAL A 10 -3.01 0.82 -2.59
N GLY A 11 -2.05 0.49 -1.72
CA GLY A 11 -2.33 0.02 -0.36
C GLY A 11 -3.10 1.07 0.43
N ASN A 12 -4.19 0.66 1.08
CA ASN A 12 -5.09 1.51 1.89
C ASN A 12 -5.74 2.71 1.17
N THR A 13 -5.42 2.93 -0.11
CA THR A 13 -6.00 3.98 -0.96
C THR A 13 -7.03 3.41 -1.91
N LEU A 14 -6.66 2.40 -2.70
CA LEU A 14 -7.53 1.74 -3.67
C LEU A 14 -7.84 0.29 -3.26
N LEU A 15 -6.83 -0.42 -2.79
CA LEU A 15 -6.91 -1.81 -2.35
C LEU A 15 -6.64 -1.92 -0.86
N PHE A 16 -7.42 -2.75 -0.19
CA PHE A 16 -7.35 -2.98 1.24
C PHE A 16 -6.94 -4.42 1.52
N LEU A 17 -6.25 -4.61 2.65
CA LEU A 17 -5.71 -5.89 3.06
C LEU A 17 -6.84 -6.89 3.36
N ASN A 18 -6.71 -8.10 2.85
CA ASN A 18 -7.60 -9.20 3.22
C ASN A 18 -7.21 -9.75 4.60
N HIS A 19 -7.75 -9.14 5.66
CA HIS A 19 -7.47 -9.53 7.04
C HIS A 19 -7.79 -11.00 7.33
N ALA A 20 -8.79 -11.59 6.66
CA ALA A 20 -9.12 -13.00 6.87
C ALA A 20 -7.99 -13.94 6.43
N VAL A 21 -7.23 -13.57 5.40
CA VAL A 21 -6.06 -14.32 4.93
C VAL A 21 -4.84 -13.99 5.77
N VAL A 22 -4.53 -12.70 5.93
CA VAL A 22 -3.29 -12.28 6.58
C VAL A 22 -3.27 -12.60 8.07
N LEU A 23 -4.40 -12.48 8.77
CA LEU A 23 -4.49 -12.78 10.20
C LEU A 23 -4.80 -14.25 10.48
N ARG A 24 -4.87 -15.12 9.46
CA ARG A 24 -5.11 -16.56 9.65
C ARG A 24 -4.11 -17.20 10.64
N PRO A 25 -2.79 -16.91 10.59
CA PRO A 25 -1.84 -17.46 11.57
C PRO A 25 -2.15 -17.11 13.03
N LEU A 26 -2.77 -15.94 13.28
CA LEU A 26 -3.25 -15.54 14.60
C LEU A 26 -4.52 -16.32 14.98
N HIS A 27 -5.48 -16.44 14.06
CA HIS A 27 -6.72 -17.18 14.29
C HIS A 27 -6.48 -18.66 14.61
N GLU A 28 -5.51 -19.29 13.94
CA GLU A 28 -5.08 -20.68 14.21
C GLU A 28 -4.53 -20.85 15.65
N ARG A 29 -3.97 -19.79 16.22
CA ARG A 29 -3.50 -19.71 17.61
C ARG A 29 -4.58 -19.19 18.57
N LYS A 30 -5.83 -19.10 18.11
CA LYS A 30 -6.99 -18.59 18.86
C LYS A 30 -6.87 -17.12 19.28
N LEU A 31 -6.11 -16.33 18.53
CA LEU A 31 -5.98 -14.88 18.71
C LEU A 31 -6.83 -14.15 17.68
N PHE A 32 -7.78 -13.35 18.15
CA PHE A 32 -8.74 -12.64 17.32
C PHE A 32 -8.69 -11.14 17.66
N PRO A 33 -7.72 -10.39 17.15
CA PRO A 33 -7.65 -8.95 17.40
C PRO A 33 -8.92 -8.26 16.88
N SER A 34 -9.49 -7.36 17.67
CA SER A 34 -10.66 -6.57 17.25
C SER A 34 -10.25 -5.55 16.19
N PHE A 35 -11.23 -5.09 15.40
CA PHE A 35 -11.02 -4.02 14.43
C PHE A 35 -10.44 -2.75 15.09
N ASP A 36 -11.01 -2.33 16.23
CA ASP A 36 -10.54 -1.17 16.98
C ASP A 36 -9.07 -1.29 17.40
N LEU A 37 -8.62 -2.49 17.79
CA LEU A 37 -7.21 -2.73 18.12
C LEU A 37 -6.32 -2.62 16.88
N LEU A 38 -6.74 -3.19 15.75
CA LEU A 38 -5.98 -3.11 14.51
C LEU A 38 -5.81 -1.66 14.03
N GLU A 39 -6.87 -0.85 14.13
CA GLU A 39 -6.82 0.60 13.83
C GLU A 39 -5.97 1.38 14.84
N GLU A 40 -6.05 1.06 16.14
CA GLU A 40 -5.21 1.68 17.17
C GLU A 40 -3.72 1.45 16.87
N ILE A 41 -3.34 0.21 16.55
CA ILE A 41 -1.97 -0.17 16.21
C ILE A 41 -1.53 0.50 14.91
N GLU A 42 -2.40 0.57 13.90
CA GLU A 42 -2.08 1.24 12.64
C GLU A 42 -1.76 2.71 12.87
N ARG A 43 -2.63 3.42 13.61
CA ARG A 43 -2.45 4.84 13.93
C ARG A 43 -1.19 5.07 14.77
N GLN A 44 -0.92 4.21 15.75
CA GLN A 44 0.32 4.28 16.55
C GLN A 44 1.54 4.11 15.64
N THR A 45 1.53 3.09 14.79
CA THR A 45 2.66 2.77 13.90
C THR A 45 2.90 3.87 12.88
N LYS A 46 1.86 4.47 12.29
CA LYS A 46 1.98 5.59 11.35
C LYS A 46 2.72 6.78 11.98
N ARG A 47 2.33 7.18 13.19
CA ARG A 47 2.98 8.28 13.93
C ARG A 47 4.46 8.02 14.23
N GLU A 48 4.78 6.79 14.61
CA GLU A 48 6.16 6.38 14.87
C GLU A 48 6.97 6.34 13.58
N PHE A 49 6.43 5.74 12.52
CA PHE A 49 7.10 5.60 11.23
C PHE A 49 7.36 6.96 10.57
N ASP A 50 6.44 7.91 10.67
CA ASP A 50 6.62 9.29 10.19
C ASP A 50 7.76 10.01 10.92
N SER A 51 7.93 9.72 12.22
CA SER A 51 9.02 10.25 13.02
C SER A 51 10.36 9.60 12.64
N LEU A 52 10.35 8.28 12.43
CA LEU A 52 11.55 7.51 12.04
C LEU A 52 12.03 7.80 10.62
N GLN A 53 11.15 8.10 9.67
CA GLN A 53 11.56 8.48 8.30
C GLN A 53 12.36 9.80 8.27
N GLN A 54 12.25 10.63 9.30
CA GLN A 54 13.10 11.82 9.47
C GLN A 54 14.51 11.45 9.98
N ASP A 55 14.64 10.33 10.68
CA ASP A 55 15.87 9.77 11.23
C ASP A 55 16.27 8.52 10.44
N ALA A 56 17.01 8.70 9.35
CA ALA A 56 17.37 7.70 8.32
C ALA A 56 18.19 6.45 8.78
N THR A 57 18.08 6.03 10.04
CA THR A 57 18.91 4.99 10.68
C THR A 57 18.16 3.70 11.01
N VAL A 58 16.83 3.62 10.81
CA VAL A 58 16.03 2.43 11.16
C VAL A 58 15.43 1.77 9.90
N ASP A 59 15.95 0.59 9.56
CA ASP A 59 15.59 -0.22 8.37
C ASP A 59 14.41 -1.19 8.63
N HIS A 60 13.56 -0.89 9.62
CA HIS A 60 12.37 -1.71 9.86
C HIS A 60 11.20 -1.13 9.08
N GLY A 61 10.83 -1.77 7.97
CA GLY A 61 9.65 -1.36 7.20
C GLY A 61 8.38 -1.33 8.05
N PHE A 62 7.45 -0.43 7.73
CA PHE A 62 6.20 -0.17 8.47
C PHE A 62 5.53 -1.43 9.06
N TRP A 63 5.34 -2.47 8.25
CA TRP A 63 4.66 -3.71 8.68
C TRP A 63 5.43 -4.51 9.73
N HIS A 64 6.76 -4.41 9.77
CA HIS A 64 7.56 -5.02 10.82
C HIS A 64 7.22 -4.37 12.17
N ILE A 65 7.20 -3.04 12.23
CA ILE A 65 6.84 -2.28 13.44
C ILE A 65 5.39 -2.55 13.84
N TYR A 66 4.47 -2.53 12.86
CA TYR A 66 3.05 -2.82 13.06
C TYR A 66 2.84 -4.16 13.77
N TYR A 67 3.41 -5.25 13.25
CA TYR A 67 3.24 -6.58 13.84
C TYR A 67 3.99 -6.76 15.15
N SER A 68 5.10 -6.05 15.36
CA SER A 68 5.75 -5.99 16.68
C SER A 68 4.80 -5.40 17.72
N HIS A 69 4.15 -4.28 17.42
CA HIS A 69 3.17 -3.66 18.32
C HIS A 69 1.95 -4.54 18.55
N LEU A 70 1.40 -5.14 17.49
CA LEU A 70 0.22 -6.01 17.59
C LEU A 70 0.52 -7.23 18.48
N LEU A 71 1.60 -7.95 18.23
CA LEU A 71 1.96 -9.14 19.01
C LEU A 71 2.26 -8.78 20.47
N ASN A 72 2.97 -7.67 20.72
CA ASN A 72 3.21 -7.17 22.07
C ASN A 72 1.91 -6.86 22.81
N LYS A 73 0.93 -6.20 22.16
CA LYS A 73 -0.39 -5.92 22.75
C LYS A 73 -1.20 -7.18 23.04
N LEU A 74 -1.03 -8.21 22.23
CA LEU A 74 -1.66 -9.51 22.45
C LEU A 74 -0.92 -10.36 23.51
N GLY A 75 0.24 -9.92 24.00
CA GLY A 75 1.07 -10.65 24.95
C GLY A 75 1.82 -11.83 24.33
N PHE A 76 2.11 -11.78 23.03
CA PHE A 76 2.82 -12.80 22.28
C PHE A 76 4.21 -12.31 21.85
N ALA A 77 5.21 -13.17 22.05
CA ALA A 77 6.55 -13.00 21.50
C ALA A 77 6.88 -14.26 20.68
N ASP A 78 6.62 -14.19 19.38
CA ASP A 78 6.86 -15.27 18.41
C ASP A 78 7.41 -14.65 17.12
N GLU A 79 8.72 -14.75 16.92
CA GLU A 79 9.41 -14.21 15.75
C GLU A 79 9.01 -14.91 14.45
N VAL A 80 8.65 -16.19 14.51
CA VAL A 80 8.22 -16.96 13.33
C VAL A 80 6.85 -16.46 12.88
N LEU A 81 5.92 -16.30 13.83
CA LEU A 81 4.61 -15.71 13.57
C LEU A 81 4.72 -14.27 13.07
N HIS A 82 5.60 -13.47 13.66
CA HIS A 82 5.88 -12.10 13.21
C HIS A 82 6.30 -12.07 11.74
N ALA A 83 7.33 -12.86 11.39
CA ALA A 83 7.85 -12.94 10.03
C ALA A 83 6.79 -13.45 9.03
N GLU A 84 5.96 -14.40 9.45
CA GLU A 84 4.85 -14.91 8.64
C GLU A 84 3.82 -13.82 8.33
N LEU A 85 3.38 -13.05 9.34
CA LEU A 85 2.44 -11.94 9.18
C LEU A 85 2.98 -10.84 8.26
N VAL A 86 4.26 -10.46 8.44
CA VAL A 86 4.94 -9.50 7.56
C VAL A 86 5.00 -10.01 6.13
N SER A 87 5.37 -11.29 5.94
CA SER A 87 5.47 -11.91 4.61
C SER A 87 4.11 -11.92 3.90
N LEU A 88 3.06 -12.38 4.57
CA LEU A 88 1.70 -12.37 4.03
C LEU A 88 1.25 -10.96 3.65
N THR A 89 1.62 -9.95 4.42
CA THR A 89 1.24 -8.55 4.12
C THR A 89 2.00 -7.97 2.93
N ARG A 90 3.26 -8.39 2.71
CA ARG A 90 4.07 -7.96 1.56
C ARG A 90 3.63 -8.62 0.23
N MET A 91 2.83 -9.68 0.28
CA MET A 91 2.26 -10.29 -0.92
C MET A 91 1.12 -9.44 -1.48
N SER A 92 1.32 -8.86 -2.67
CA SER A 92 0.29 -8.02 -3.31
C SER A 92 -1.04 -8.75 -3.52
N ALA A 93 -1.00 -10.08 -3.73
CA ALA A 93 -2.19 -10.91 -3.89
C ALA A 93 -3.17 -10.84 -2.69
N ASN A 94 -2.68 -10.48 -1.49
CA ASN A 94 -3.49 -10.33 -0.29
C ASN A 94 -4.14 -8.95 -0.16
N TRP A 95 -3.75 -7.98 -1.00
CA TRP A 95 -4.37 -6.66 -1.13
C TRP A 95 -5.46 -6.68 -2.20
N CYS A 96 -6.55 -7.41 -1.96
CA CYS A 96 -7.58 -7.66 -2.98
C CYS A 96 -8.98 -7.16 -2.61
N GLN A 97 -9.14 -6.47 -1.48
CA GLN A 97 -10.41 -5.88 -1.09
C GLN A 97 -10.53 -4.48 -1.72
N ILE A 98 -11.69 -4.17 -2.31
CA ILE A 98 -11.97 -2.88 -2.93
C ILE A 98 -13.28 -2.32 -2.37
N ARG A 99 -13.32 -1.01 -2.11
CA ARG A 99 -14.55 -0.35 -1.66
C ARG A 99 -15.58 -0.28 -2.79
N PRO A 100 -16.89 -0.32 -2.47
CA PRO A 100 -17.94 -0.08 -3.46
C PRO A 100 -17.72 1.26 -4.19
N HIS A 101 -18.13 1.32 -5.45
CA HIS A 101 -18.06 2.52 -6.31
C HIS A 101 -16.65 3.03 -6.66
N THR A 102 -15.56 2.42 -6.18
CA THR A 102 -14.19 2.84 -6.54
C THR A 102 -13.98 2.92 -8.05
N ARG A 103 -14.39 1.88 -8.80
CA ARG A 103 -14.28 1.86 -10.27
C ARG A 103 -15.03 3.01 -10.94
N GLU A 104 -16.23 3.33 -10.47
CA GLU A 104 -17.07 4.38 -11.04
C GLU A 104 -16.44 5.76 -10.83
N VAL A 105 -15.87 5.99 -9.64
CA VAL A 105 -15.11 7.22 -9.35
C VAL A 105 -13.88 7.32 -10.22
N LEU A 106 -13.10 6.25 -10.37
CA LEU A 106 -11.91 6.22 -11.23
C LEU A 106 -12.27 6.52 -12.69
N LYS A 107 -13.35 5.94 -13.22
CA LYS A 107 -13.81 6.24 -14.58
C LYS A 107 -14.16 7.71 -14.77
N ARG A 108 -14.87 8.31 -13.82
CA ARG A 108 -15.20 9.76 -13.87
C ARG A 108 -13.96 10.65 -13.78
N LEU A 109 -12.92 10.22 -13.07
CA LEU A 109 -11.64 10.94 -13.03
C LEU A 109 -10.88 10.79 -14.34
N ALA A 110 -10.91 9.61 -14.97
CA ALA A 110 -10.26 9.34 -16.26
C ALA A 110 -10.83 10.18 -17.42
N GLU A 111 -12.06 10.68 -17.30
CA GLU A 111 -12.64 11.64 -18.25
C GLU A 111 -11.93 13.00 -18.26
N ARG A 112 -11.19 13.33 -17.18
CA ARG A 112 -10.58 14.65 -16.96
C ARG A 112 -9.07 14.62 -16.80
N TYR A 113 -8.55 13.52 -16.29
CA TYR A 113 -7.14 13.37 -15.94
C TYR A 113 -6.61 12.02 -16.43
N ARG A 114 -5.32 12.01 -16.73
CA ARG A 114 -4.58 10.78 -16.97
C ARG A 114 -4.30 10.11 -15.64
N LEU A 115 -4.69 8.85 -15.47
CA LEU A 115 -4.55 8.17 -14.19
C LEU A 115 -3.36 7.20 -14.24
N GLY A 116 -2.52 7.25 -13.21
CA GLY A 116 -1.40 6.34 -13.04
C GLY A 116 -1.36 5.75 -11.63
N ILE A 117 -0.61 4.66 -11.46
CA ILE A 117 -0.38 4.00 -10.17
C ILE A 117 1.09 4.10 -9.79
N ILE A 118 1.37 4.34 -8.50
CA ILE A 118 2.70 4.22 -7.90
C ILE A 118 2.57 3.41 -6.62
N SER A 119 3.08 2.17 -6.61
CA SER A 119 2.88 1.22 -5.52
C SER A 119 4.21 0.69 -4.97
N ASN A 120 4.34 0.63 -3.64
CA ASN A 120 5.34 -0.21 -2.99
C ASN A 120 4.81 -1.65 -2.96
N ALA A 121 5.24 -2.49 -3.90
CA ALA A 121 4.74 -3.85 -4.09
C ALA A 121 5.83 -4.81 -4.59
N ASP A 122 5.45 -6.07 -4.79
CA ASP A 122 6.32 -7.20 -5.14
C ASP A 122 6.44 -7.43 -6.65
N GLY A 123 6.09 -6.44 -7.48
CA GLY A 123 6.11 -6.54 -8.93
C GLY A 123 4.85 -7.16 -9.56
N LYS A 124 3.84 -7.51 -8.76
CA LYS A 124 2.62 -8.19 -9.23
C LYS A 124 1.35 -7.35 -9.09
N ILE A 125 1.47 -6.06 -8.73
CA ILE A 125 0.28 -5.24 -8.44
C ILE A 125 -0.67 -5.09 -9.63
N ALA A 126 -0.14 -5.10 -10.85
CA ALA A 126 -0.94 -5.02 -12.07
C ALA A 126 -1.92 -6.21 -12.21
N GLU A 127 -1.49 -7.42 -11.85
CA GLU A 127 -2.34 -8.63 -11.88
C GLU A 127 -3.48 -8.53 -10.85
N VAL A 128 -3.19 -7.95 -9.68
CA VAL A 128 -4.18 -7.75 -8.62
C VAL A 128 -5.20 -6.70 -9.03
N LEU A 129 -4.76 -5.56 -9.58
CA LEU A 129 -5.63 -4.51 -10.11
C LEU A 129 -6.53 -5.05 -11.24
N ALA A 130 -6.02 -5.95 -12.09
CA ALA A 130 -6.79 -6.59 -13.14
C ALA A 130 -7.87 -7.51 -12.56
N ARG A 131 -7.52 -8.34 -11.57
CA ARG A 131 -8.48 -9.19 -10.84
C ARG A 131 -9.56 -8.38 -10.10
N CYS A 132 -9.20 -7.22 -9.57
CA CYS A 132 -10.13 -6.27 -8.94
C CYS A 132 -10.93 -5.45 -9.96
N GLY A 133 -10.68 -5.63 -11.27
CA GLY A 133 -11.44 -4.98 -12.33
C GLY A 133 -11.22 -3.47 -12.42
N ILE A 134 -10.03 -2.96 -12.04
CA ILE A 134 -9.70 -1.53 -12.10
C ILE A 134 -8.40 -1.23 -12.85
N ALA A 135 -7.65 -2.23 -13.31
CA ALA A 135 -6.42 -1.99 -14.06
C ALA A 135 -6.63 -1.14 -15.33
N ASP A 136 -7.75 -1.34 -16.03
CA ASP A 136 -8.12 -0.60 -17.24
C ASP A 136 -8.53 0.87 -16.98
N CYS A 137 -8.60 1.28 -15.71
CA CYS A 137 -8.79 2.70 -15.37
C CYS A 137 -7.48 3.51 -15.42
N PHE A 138 -6.32 2.84 -15.50
CA PHE A 138 -5.02 3.48 -15.42
C PHE A 138 -4.24 3.34 -16.73
N GLU A 139 -3.60 4.43 -17.15
CA GLU A 139 -2.72 4.44 -18.32
C GLU A 139 -1.34 3.88 -18.00
N SER A 140 -0.90 3.99 -16.74
CA SER A 140 0.37 3.44 -16.29
C SER A 140 0.31 2.86 -14.89
N ILE A 141 1.12 1.83 -14.67
CA ILE A 141 1.29 1.17 -13.38
C ILE A 141 2.78 1.10 -13.09
N THR A 142 3.23 1.79 -12.05
CA THR A 142 4.61 1.78 -11.57
C THR A 142 4.69 1.04 -10.24
N ASP A 143 5.39 -0.09 -10.25
CA ASP A 143 5.56 -0.99 -9.11
C ASP A 143 7.03 -0.98 -8.66
N SER A 144 7.27 -0.74 -7.37
CA SER A 144 8.63 -0.70 -6.81
C SER A 144 9.40 -2.01 -6.99
N GLY A 145 8.72 -3.15 -7.02
CA GLY A 145 9.36 -4.46 -7.24
C GLY A 145 9.91 -4.61 -8.66
N ILE A 146 9.36 -3.84 -9.62
CA ILE A 146 9.87 -3.76 -11.01
C ILE A 146 10.93 -2.66 -11.14
N VAL A 147 10.70 -1.49 -10.52
CA VAL A 147 11.61 -0.34 -10.60
C VAL A 147 12.88 -0.54 -9.75
N GLY A 148 12.82 -1.38 -8.71
CA GLY A 148 13.90 -1.61 -7.76
C GLY A 148 14.08 -0.48 -6.73
N LYS A 149 13.15 0.48 -6.66
CA LYS A 149 13.15 1.60 -5.71
C LYS A 149 11.73 1.80 -5.17
N GLU A 150 11.61 1.82 -3.84
CA GLU A 150 10.36 2.05 -3.12
C GLU A 150 10.18 3.54 -2.80
N LYS A 151 8.93 4.01 -2.70
CA LYS A 151 8.59 5.29 -2.08
C LYS A 151 9.14 5.32 -0.65
N PRO A 152 9.72 6.43 -0.18
CA PRO A 152 9.70 7.78 -0.76
C PRO A 152 10.86 8.10 -1.74
N HIS A 153 11.62 7.11 -2.21
CA HIS A 153 12.76 7.37 -3.10
C HIS A 153 12.32 8.06 -4.42
N PRO A 154 12.95 9.17 -4.86
CA PRO A 154 12.48 9.97 -5.99
C PRO A 154 12.38 9.19 -7.31
N ALA A 155 13.30 8.25 -7.55
CA ALA A 155 13.33 7.45 -8.79
C ALA A 155 12.02 6.74 -9.14
N ILE A 156 11.22 6.29 -8.15
CA ILE A 156 9.92 5.66 -8.46
C ILE A 156 8.91 6.68 -8.98
N PHE A 157 8.92 7.89 -8.44
CA PHE A 157 8.07 8.98 -8.91
C PHE A 157 8.51 9.41 -10.30
N GLU A 158 9.81 9.61 -10.52
CA GLU A 158 10.38 9.96 -11.83
C GLU A 158 10.02 8.94 -12.91
N ALA A 159 10.10 7.64 -12.59
CA ALA A 159 9.67 6.57 -13.49
C ALA A 159 8.18 6.65 -13.83
N ALA A 160 7.33 6.93 -12.83
CA ALA A 160 5.90 7.07 -13.04
C ALA A 160 5.55 8.28 -13.92
N VAL A 161 6.15 9.45 -13.66
CA VAL A 161 5.89 10.65 -14.47
C VAL A 161 6.36 10.46 -15.91
N SER A 162 7.53 9.82 -16.08
CA SER A 162 8.10 9.49 -17.39
C SER A 162 7.23 8.50 -18.17
N SER A 163 6.60 7.53 -17.48
CA SER A 163 5.70 6.56 -18.12
C SER A 163 4.47 7.20 -18.78
N LEU A 164 4.01 8.34 -18.27
CA LEU A 164 2.95 9.13 -18.88
C LEU A 164 3.49 10.22 -19.82
N GLY A 165 4.80 10.47 -19.87
CA GLY A 165 5.37 11.54 -20.69
C GLY A 165 4.88 12.94 -20.27
N ILE A 166 4.69 13.16 -18.96
CA ILE A 166 4.29 14.45 -18.39
C ILE A 166 5.39 14.99 -17.48
N SER A 167 5.28 16.25 -17.04
CA SER A 167 6.15 16.81 -16.02
C SER A 167 5.56 16.69 -14.61
N ALA A 168 6.41 16.65 -13.58
CA ALA A 168 5.96 16.53 -12.19
C ALA A 168 4.99 17.66 -11.79
N GLY A 169 5.23 18.89 -12.26
CA GLY A 169 4.37 20.06 -12.01
C GLY A 169 2.98 20.02 -12.67
N GLU A 170 2.73 19.03 -13.53
CA GLU A 170 1.42 18.78 -14.16
C GLU A 170 0.69 17.59 -13.55
N SER A 171 1.19 17.07 -12.43
CA SER A 171 0.66 15.88 -11.77
C SER A 171 0.47 16.09 -10.27
N VAL A 172 -0.42 15.29 -9.69
CA VAL A 172 -0.57 15.14 -8.23
C VAL A 172 -0.46 13.67 -7.87
N TYR A 173 0.02 13.40 -6.66
CA TYR A 173 0.06 12.07 -6.06
C TYR A 173 -0.96 12.01 -4.92
N THR A 174 -1.74 10.93 -4.85
CA THR A 174 -2.78 10.70 -3.84
C THR A 174 -2.52 9.36 -3.13
N GLY A 175 -2.38 9.38 -1.81
CA GLY A 175 -2.17 8.20 -0.96
C GLY A 175 -2.78 8.39 0.43
N ASP A 176 -2.72 7.36 1.27
CA ASP A 176 -3.22 7.38 2.66
C ASP A 176 -2.16 7.80 3.70
N ILE A 177 -0.91 7.91 3.27
CA ILE A 177 0.28 8.28 4.06
C ILE A 177 0.94 9.50 3.43
#